data_AF-A0A411HK25-F1
#
_entry.id   AF-A0A411HK25-F1
#
_cell.length_a   1.000
_cell.length_b   1.000
_cell.length_c   1.000
_cell.angle_alpha   90.00
_cell.angle_beta   90.00
_cell.angle_gamma   90.00
#
_symmetry.space_group_name_H-M   'P 1'
#
loop_
_entity.id
_entity.type
_entity.pdbx_description
1 polymer ?
#
loop_
_entity_poly.entity_id
_entity_poly.type
_entity_poly.pdbx_seq_one_letter_code
_entity_poly.pdbx_strand_id
1 'polypeptide(L)'
;MIGQQDVAQLVNIASNANEPATVMQWDDPYDQNSTAVLVTPPLYADSGTITSTTTTVTFPVPVALDTTTLYQLDGNAVAGSGVDVTVTLLDPSGNTVFSQDNTVDEQIRFYAPVAGSGYKIVIGRFSTTVGAFTIKLSTTNGFTGATLSTNINLLAFTSTGVYVPGSSLTANNFATNEPIQLGTTLRSGGSQLQYVIARSNVPLGQGPTRIRYQLPGDGLAGLGPAEYFSYNSTTTGGHPTAAGANGMAAYSVLRPSLPEPYTSPGPARIYFDVNSNRLPTPEIRQQPTLAAADGAANAVSGFNPFSGTSAAGPHAAAIAALVLQAHGGHHSMTPAQMTNLLKRSTYPHDLDPSHASGVARSTTGGTIAIDINSDNQSNAGSGSKDTNAFNVTYTGGASGSSITSLVFNPGGTAATAGNVSDGVNAFTFVGAAGTYNATSTPGLVFSNAAGSYVVSTASTVLAANALATFTNVGGSSSQLFTMTLTFSGGTFTTGKVLKYTVNRLELKGSSGAAKADYWADLFGGGVLIPEGTVVNDGMAYSGTTSDGGTFSGTIKNHIGAGFSPLDGYGFINAETAVSQTVQ
;
A
#
# COMPACT_ATOMS: atom_id res chain seq x y z
N MET A 1 -24.73 6.54 26.65
CA MET A 1 -23.72 5.69 25.99
C MET A 1 -23.21 6.48 24.82
N ILE A 2 -21.93 6.81 24.70
CA ILE A 2 -20.90 5.92 24.15
C ILE A 2 -19.57 6.41 24.73
N GLY A 3 -18.93 5.57 25.56
CA GLY A 3 -17.55 5.81 25.99
C GLY A 3 -16.65 5.85 24.77
N GLN A 4 -15.66 6.74 24.81
CA GLN A 4 -14.61 6.85 23.81
C GLN A 4 -13.96 5.47 23.64
N GLN A 5 -14.23 4.82 22.51
CA GLN A 5 -13.63 3.54 22.21
C GLN A 5 -12.30 3.85 21.54
N ASP A 6 -11.21 3.73 22.29
CA ASP A 6 -9.87 3.71 21.71
C ASP A 6 -9.79 2.52 20.76
N VAL A 7 -9.22 2.75 19.58
CA VAL A 7 -8.96 1.67 18.62
C VAL A 7 -7.52 1.28 18.77
N ALA A 8 -7.30 0.00 19.06
CA ALA A 8 -5.96 -0.57 19.16
C ALA A 8 -5.73 -1.55 18.00
N GLN A 9 -4.55 -1.48 17.39
CA GLN A 9 -4.15 -2.39 16.32
C GLN A 9 -2.67 -2.78 16.45
N LEU A 10 -2.38 -4.07 16.32
CA LEU A 10 -1.02 -4.57 16.21
C LEU A 10 -0.46 -4.26 14.82
N VAL A 11 0.74 -3.70 14.78
CA VAL A 11 1.41 -3.24 13.56
C VAL A 11 2.84 -3.77 13.54
N ASN A 12 3.23 -4.30 12.38
CA ASN A 12 4.60 -4.69 12.07
C ASN A 12 5.41 -3.43 11.75
N ILE A 13 6.59 -3.30 12.36
CA ILE A 13 7.49 -2.14 12.20
C ILE A 13 8.89 -2.60 11.83
N ALA A 14 9.65 -1.71 11.18
CA ALA A 14 11.03 -2.02 10.83
C ALA A 14 11.93 -1.87 12.06
N SER A 15 12.95 -2.73 12.16
CA SER A 15 13.92 -2.70 13.25
C SER A 15 15.12 -1.78 13.00
N ASN A 16 15.19 -1.14 11.83
CA ASN A 16 16.33 -0.35 11.37
C ASN A 16 16.00 1.14 11.25
N ALA A 17 17.02 2.01 11.26
CA ALA A 17 16.84 3.47 11.30
C ALA A 17 16.24 4.11 10.02
N ASN A 18 15.85 3.30 9.03
CA ASN A 18 15.38 3.77 7.73
C ASN A 18 13.86 3.58 7.55
N GLU A 19 13.09 3.36 8.62
CA GLU A 19 11.62 3.34 8.47
C GLU A 19 11.15 4.72 7.98
N PRO A 20 10.36 4.73 6.91
CA PRO A 20 9.80 5.94 6.37
C PRO A 20 8.73 6.51 7.32
N ALA A 21 8.45 7.80 7.20
CA ALA A 21 7.50 8.47 8.09
C ALA A 21 6.11 7.82 8.00
N THR A 22 5.54 7.48 9.15
CA THR A 22 4.14 7.15 9.30
C THR A 22 3.31 8.39 9.02
N VAL A 23 2.35 8.23 8.11
CA VAL A 23 1.42 9.28 7.70
C VAL A 23 0.06 8.98 8.29
N MET A 24 -0.29 9.61 9.40
CA MET A 24 -1.62 9.52 10.00
C MET A 24 -2.47 10.70 9.54
N GLN A 25 -3.69 10.46 9.11
CA GLN A 25 -4.62 11.51 8.69
C GLN A 25 -6.07 11.16 9.02
N TRP A 26 -6.91 12.18 9.16
CA TRP A 26 -8.35 12.01 9.38
C TRP A 26 -9.17 12.98 8.54
N ASP A 27 -10.44 12.68 8.37
CA ASP A 27 -11.32 13.48 7.52
C ASP A 27 -11.89 14.69 8.27
N ASP A 28 -11.06 15.56 8.86
CA ASP A 28 -11.54 16.87 9.34
C ASP A 28 -11.40 17.94 8.25
N PRO A 29 -12.36 18.89 8.16
CA PRO A 29 -12.20 20.03 7.28
C PRO A 29 -11.08 20.93 7.80
N TYR A 30 -10.27 21.46 6.90
CA TYR A 30 -9.15 22.32 7.25
C TYR A 30 -8.82 23.32 6.14
N ASP A 31 -8.19 24.44 6.45
CA ASP A 31 -7.79 25.44 5.47
C ASP A 31 -6.55 24.97 4.71
N GLN A 32 -6.71 24.58 3.43
CA GLN A 32 -5.61 24.10 2.59
C GLN A 32 -4.57 25.16 2.28
N ASN A 33 -4.91 26.45 2.37
CA ASN A 33 -3.96 27.54 2.20
C ASN A 33 -3.15 27.80 3.47
N SER A 34 -3.52 27.13 4.58
CA SER A 34 -2.87 27.15 5.89
C SER A 34 -2.41 28.55 6.31
N THR A 35 -3.18 29.61 6.00
CA THR A 35 -2.74 30.99 6.26
C THR A 35 -3.35 31.47 7.57
N ALA A 36 -2.49 31.61 8.59
CA ALA A 36 -2.89 32.23 9.85
C ALA A 36 -2.91 33.76 9.74
N VAL A 37 -3.85 34.39 10.43
CA VAL A 37 -3.94 35.86 10.50
C VAL A 37 -2.96 36.37 11.55
N LEU A 38 -1.80 36.87 11.11
CA LEU A 38 -0.79 37.41 12.00
C LEU A 38 -1.21 38.76 12.58
N VAL A 39 -0.98 38.94 13.89
CA VAL A 39 -1.16 40.23 14.55
C VAL A 39 0.06 41.11 14.27
N THR A 40 -0.20 42.35 13.85
CA THR A 40 0.86 43.34 13.59
C THR A 40 0.84 44.46 14.63
N PRO A 41 1.99 44.92 15.14
CA PRO A 41 3.35 44.44 14.85
C PRO A 41 3.68 43.07 15.48
N PRO A 42 4.73 42.35 15.01
CA PRO A 42 5.19 41.12 15.65
C PRO A 42 5.61 41.38 17.10
N LEU A 43 5.51 40.35 17.95
CA LEU A 43 5.97 40.39 19.35
C LEU A 43 7.48 40.57 19.45
N TYR A 44 8.21 39.97 18.51
CA TYR A 44 9.66 40.05 18.44
C TYR A 44 10.11 39.89 16.99
N ALA A 45 11.16 40.63 16.61
CA ALA A 45 11.80 40.50 15.31
C ALA A 45 13.29 40.79 15.46
N ASP A 46 14.12 40.04 14.74
CA ASP A 46 15.57 40.20 14.73
C ASP A 46 16.16 39.68 13.40
N SER A 47 17.47 39.78 13.26
CA SER A 47 18.19 39.27 12.09
C SER A 47 19.59 38.79 12.46
N GLY A 48 20.19 37.99 11.60
CA GLY A 48 21.54 37.50 11.78
C GLY A 48 22.17 36.99 10.50
N THR A 49 23.37 36.45 10.64
CA THR A 49 24.12 35.86 9.52
C THR A 49 24.74 34.56 9.97
N ILE A 50 24.48 33.48 9.23
CA ILE A 50 25.21 32.22 9.32
C ILE A 50 26.47 32.35 8.47
N THR A 51 27.60 31.94 9.02
CA THR A 51 28.90 31.93 8.32
C THR A 51 29.50 30.52 8.33
N SER A 52 30.66 30.35 7.70
CA SER A 52 31.37 29.06 7.74
C SER A 52 31.82 28.67 9.15
N THR A 53 31.99 29.63 10.07
CA THR A 53 32.42 29.41 11.45
C THR A 53 31.29 29.57 12.47
N THR A 54 30.26 30.35 12.16
CA THR A 54 29.06 30.52 12.98
C THR A 54 27.94 29.69 12.39
N THR A 55 27.79 28.45 12.86
CA THR A 55 26.81 27.50 12.34
C THR A 55 25.45 27.59 13.02
N THR A 56 25.37 28.25 14.18
CA THR A 56 24.13 28.53 14.90
C THR A 56 24.18 29.91 15.57
N VAL A 57 23.02 30.54 15.72
CA VAL A 57 22.82 31.80 16.45
C VAL A 57 21.62 31.63 17.38
N THR A 58 21.73 32.08 18.64
CA THR A 58 20.67 31.94 19.64
C THR A 58 20.13 33.30 20.06
N PHE A 59 18.82 33.46 20.04
CA PHE A 59 18.10 34.67 20.39
C PHE A 59 17.20 34.42 21.60
N PRO A 60 17.25 35.26 22.65
CA PRO A 60 16.28 35.19 23.74
C PRO A 60 14.93 35.72 23.27
N VAL A 61 13.84 35.04 23.63
CA VAL A 61 12.49 35.58 23.42
C VAL A 61 12.20 36.59 24.53
N PRO A 62 12.04 37.89 24.23
CA PRO A 62 11.98 38.94 25.25
C PRO A 62 10.62 39.01 25.95
N VAL A 63 9.63 38.28 25.47
CA VAL A 63 8.25 38.26 25.98
C VAL A 63 7.95 36.93 26.66
N ALA A 64 7.07 36.96 27.68
CA ALA A 64 6.52 35.73 28.24
C ALA A 64 5.48 35.15 27.27
N LEU A 65 5.49 33.82 27.12
CA LEU A 65 4.50 33.09 26.33
C LEU A 65 3.50 32.39 27.26
N ASP A 66 2.28 32.18 26.78
CA ASP A 66 1.24 31.42 27.47
C ASP A 66 0.85 30.15 26.67
N THR A 67 0.12 29.24 27.31
CA THR A 67 -0.20 27.92 26.74
C THR A 67 -1.46 27.91 25.86
N THR A 68 -2.13 29.04 25.70
CA THR A 68 -3.45 29.18 25.04
C THR A 68 -3.41 30.03 23.79
N THR A 69 -2.39 30.87 23.64
CA THR A 69 -2.16 31.71 22.48
C THR A 69 -1.43 30.91 21.41
N LEU A 70 -1.92 31.00 20.17
CA LEU A 70 -1.23 30.44 19.01
C LEU A 70 -0.19 31.45 18.50
N TYR A 71 1.07 31.03 18.51
CA TYR A 71 2.20 31.81 18.00
C TYR A 71 2.65 31.30 16.64
N GLN A 72 3.18 32.19 15.81
CA GLN A 72 3.92 31.85 14.60
C GLN A 72 5.35 32.39 14.69
N LEU A 73 6.32 31.51 14.46
CA LEU A 73 7.74 31.81 14.34
C LEU A 73 8.15 31.64 12.88
N ASP A 74 8.62 32.71 12.27
CA ASP A 74 9.18 32.72 10.91
C ASP A 74 10.70 32.84 10.99
N GLY A 75 11.41 31.93 10.34
CA GLY A 75 12.83 32.02 10.03
C GLY A 75 12.97 32.10 8.52
N ASN A 76 13.51 33.21 7.98
CA ASN A 76 13.60 33.35 6.53
C ASN A 76 14.99 33.80 6.12
N ALA A 77 15.50 33.25 5.02
CA ALA A 77 16.65 33.79 4.33
C ALA A 77 16.34 35.21 3.84
N VAL A 78 17.30 36.13 3.98
CA VAL A 78 17.18 37.45 3.36
C VAL A 78 17.22 37.29 1.83
N ALA A 79 16.45 38.08 1.08
CA ALA A 79 16.47 38.03 -0.38
C ALA A 79 17.91 38.12 -0.94
N GLY A 80 18.30 37.16 -1.78
CA GLY A 80 19.66 37.04 -2.33
C GLY A 80 20.67 36.31 -1.43
N SER A 81 20.26 35.89 -0.23
CA SER A 81 21.02 35.02 0.66
C SER A 81 20.94 33.57 0.18
N GLY A 82 22.03 32.82 0.36
CA GLY A 82 22.09 31.39 0.04
C GLY A 82 22.01 30.49 1.27
N VAL A 83 21.61 31.03 2.43
CA VAL A 83 21.42 30.25 3.65
C VAL A 83 20.13 29.47 3.53
N ASP A 84 20.19 28.20 3.91
CA ASP A 84 19.05 27.33 4.14
C ASP A 84 18.97 27.21 5.67
N VAL A 85 18.04 27.95 6.29
CA VAL A 85 18.00 28.07 7.74
C VAL A 85 17.49 26.76 8.37
N THR A 86 17.63 26.65 9.68
CA THR A 86 16.86 25.67 10.47
C THR A 86 16.44 26.36 11.76
N VAL A 87 15.25 26.03 12.28
CA VAL A 87 14.71 26.71 13.46
C VAL A 87 14.44 25.71 14.58
N THR A 88 14.99 25.99 15.75
CA THR A 88 14.70 25.26 17.00
C THR A 88 14.19 26.23 18.06
N LEU A 89 13.09 25.89 18.72
CA LEU A 89 12.61 26.61 19.90
C LEU A 89 12.90 25.80 21.16
N LEU A 90 13.56 26.43 22.14
CA LEU A 90 13.82 25.88 23.46
C LEU A 90 12.89 26.53 24.50
N ASP A 91 12.32 25.71 25.38
CA ASP A 91 11.54 26.17 26.54
C ASP A 91 12.45 26.80 27.62
N PRO A 92 11.90 27.42 28.68
CA PRO A 92 12.68 28.03 29.75
C PRO A 92 13.59 27.05 30.52
N SER A 93 13.32 25.75 30.45
CA SER A 93 14.14 24.69 31.05
C SER A 93 15.21 24.16 30.08
N GLY A 94 15.24 24.64 28.84
CA GLY A 94 16.17 24.24 27.80
C GLY A 94 15.74 23.00 27.01
N ASN A 95 14.51 22.51 27.18
CA ASN A 95 14.00 21.41 26.39
C ASN A 95 13.58 21.90 25.00
N THR A 96 13.81 21.09 23.97
CA THR A 96 13.34 21.37 22.61
C THR A 96 11.82 21.25 22.55
N VAL A 97 11.15 22.35 22.19
CA VAL A 97 9.72 22.37 21.88
C VAL A 97 9.49 21.79 20.48
N PHE A 98 10.29 22.27 19.52
CA PHE A 98 10.35 21.76 18.15
C PHE A 98 11.70 22.08 17.53
N SER A 99 12.03 21.33 16.49
CA SER A 99 13.13 21.59 15.56
C SER A 99 12.60 21.34 14.17
N GLN A 100 12.70 22.32 13.27
CA GLN A 100 12.16 22.24 11.91
C GLN A 100 13.19 22.64 10.87
N ASP A 101 13.13 21.92 9.76
CA ASP A 101 13.86 22.10 8.51
C ASP A 101 12.93 21.57 7.42
N ASN A 102 12.35 22.46 6.62
CA ASN A 102 11.38 22.10 5.59
C ASN A 102 11.73 22.64 4.20
N THR A 103 12.66 23.59 4.09
CA THR A 103 13.31 24.22 2.92
C THR A 103 14.08 25.47 3.42
N VAL A 104 14.46 26.38 2.53
CA VAL A 104 15.16 27.65 2.79
C VAL A 104 14.51 28.56 3.85
N ASP A 105 13.19 28.54 3.97
CA ASP A 105 12.41 29.37 4.90
C ASP A 105 11.50 28.49 5.77
N GLU A 106 11.45 28.75 7.08
CA GLU A 106 10.56 28.06 8.01
C GLU A 106 9.43 28.96 8.52
N GLN A 107 8.23 28.39 8.51
CA GLN A 107 7.08 28.92 9.23
C GLN A 107 6.59 27.86 10.20
N ILE A 108 6.68 28.14 11.50
CA ILE A 108 6.29 27.21 12.55
C ILE A 108 5.20 27.83 13.40
N ARG A 109 4.11 27.08 13.60
CA ARG A 109 3.04 27.48 14.51
C ARG A 109 3.00 26.56 15.71
N PHE A 110 2.81 27.14 16.88
CA PHE A 110 2.82 26.39 18.14
C PHE A 110 2.02 27.08 19.24
N TYR A 111 1.56 26.26 20.18
CA TYR A 111 1.19 26.72 21.52
C TYR A 111 2.37 26.48 22.44
N ALA A 112 2.68 27.42 23.33
CA ALA A 112 3.78 27.23 24.26
C ALA A 112 3.46 26.05 25.20
N PRO A 113 4.39 25.09 25.41
CA PRO A 113 4.11 23.94 26.28
C PRO A 113 3.99 24.32 27.75
N VAL A 114 4.66 25.41 28.16
CA VAL A 114 4.61 25.97 29.52
C VAL A 114 4.48 27.49 29.48
N ALA A 115 3.71 28.07 30.38
CA ALA A 115 3.63 29.53 30.49
C ALA A 115 4.91 30.10 31.15
N GLY A 116 5.44 31.20 30.62
CA GLY A 116 6.57 31.90 31.24
C GLY A 116 7.52 32.60 30.26
N SER A 117 8.50 33.29 30.83
CA SER A 117 9.62 33.91 30.11
C SER A 117 10.83 32.98 30.04
N GLY A 118 11.76 33.25 29.13
CA GLY A 118 13.05 32.53 29.06
C GLY A 118 13.16 31.54 27.90
N TYR A 119 12.19 31.54 26.98
CA TYR A 119 12.28 30.82 25.71
C TYR A 119 13.48 31.31 24.88
N LYS A 120 14.04 30.43 24.05
CA LYS A 120 15.16 30.74 23.15
C LYS A 120 14.89 30.22 21.75
N ILE A 121 15.13 31.06 20.75
CA ILE A 121 15.11 30.68 19.34
C ILE A 121 16.54 30.41 18.92
N VAL A 122 16.81 29.21 18.40
CA VAL A 122 18.10 28.85 17.83
C VAL A 122 17.94 28.74 16.32
N ILE A 123 18.65 29.57 15.59
CA ILE A 123 18.75 29.52 14.12
C ILE A 123 20.02 28.78 13.76
N GLY A 124 19.88 27.69 13.02
CA GLY A 124 20.98 26.91 12.46
C GLY A 124 21.06 27.06 10.94
N ARG A 125 21.68 26.06 10.32
CA ARG A 125 21.77 25.92 8.86
C ARG A 125 21.61 24.47 8.43
N PHE A 126 20.99 24.25 7.29
CA PHE A 126 21.09 22.99 6.58
C PHE A 126 22.45 22.92 5.87
N SER A 127 23.15 21.79 6.06
CA SER A 127 24.43 21.51 5.41
C SER A 127 25.48 22.64 5.64
N THR A 128 26.17 23.07 4.58
CA THR A 128 27.22 24.09 4.61
C THR A 128 26.76 25.47 4.13
N THR A 129 25.45 25.69 4.01
CA THR A 129 24.89 26.95 3.52
C THR A 129 25.25 28.12 4.46
N VAL A 130 25.32 29.32 3.91
CA VAL A 130 25.72 30.55 4.64
C VAL A 130 24.98 31.74 4.07
N GLY A 131 24.80 32.76 4.90
CA GLY A 131 24.13 33.99 4.48
C GLY A 131 23.27 34.60 5.59
N ALA A 132 22.65 35.73 5.26
CA ALA A 132 21.81 36.50 6.17
C ALA A 132 20.39 35.92 6.27
N PHE A 133 19.78 36.06 7.43
CA PHE A 133 18.42 35.63 7.74
C PHE A 133 17.69 36.65 8.62
N THR A 134 16.37 36.51 8.70
CA THR A 134 15.49 37.26 9.61
C THR A 134 14.66 36.31 10.45
N ILE A 135 14.31 36.75 11.66
CA ILE A 135 13.37 36.04 12.53
C ILE A 135 12.20 36.95 12.91
N LYS A 136 11.00 36.38 12.97
CA LYS A 136 9.80 37.07 13.47
C LYS A 136 8.97 36.12 14.33
N LEU A 137 8.59 36.57 15.52
CA LEU A 137 7.62 35.90 16.37
C LEU A 137 6.36 36.77 16.46
N SER A 138 5.22 36.22 16.08
CA SER A 138 3.93 36.91 16.08
C SER A 138 2.89 36.10 16.84
N THR A 139 1.88 36.75 17.42
CA THR A 139 0.62 36.07 17.76
C THR A 139 -0.25 35.96 16.52
N THR A 140 -1.17 35.01 16.55
CA THR A 140 -2.15 34.81 15.48
C THR A 140 -3.57 35.00 16.01
N ASN A 141 -4.47 35.51 15.17
CA ASN A 141 -5.91 35.52 15.41
C ASN A 141 -6.58 34.22 14.89
N GLY A 142 -5.80 33.13 14.75
CA GLY A 142 -6.26 31.88 14.17
C GLY A 142 -6.25 31.87 12.62
N PHE A 143 -7.08 31.01 12.06
CA PHE A 143 -7.16 30.72 10.62
C PHE A 143 -8.41 31.34 10.01
N THR A 144 -8.33 31.70 8.71
CA THR A 144 -9.45 32.33 8.00
C THR A 144 -10.42 31.34 7.36
N GLY A 145 -9.94 30.14 7.01
CA GLY A 145 -10.75 29.07 6.43
C GLY A 145 -11.35 28.10 7.45
N ALA A 146 -11.69 26.90 6.97
CA ALA A 146 -12.18 25.84 7.83
C ALA A 146 -11.16 25.48 8.92
N THR A 147 -11.64 25.27 10.14
CA THR A 147 -10.81 24.93 11.29
C THR A 147 -11.02 23.48 11.70
N LEU A 148 -9.93 22.80 12.00
CA LEU A 148 -9.92 21.49 12.65
C LEU A 148 -10.84 21.46 13.88
N SER A 149 -11.56 20.35 14.04
CA SER A 149 -12.42 20.12 15.20
C SER A 149 -11.78 19.18 16.23
N THR A 150 -10.86 18.33 15.77
CA THR A 150 -10.31 17.23 16.56
C THR A 150 -8.79 17.14 16.38
N ASN A 151 -8.07 16.96 17.48
CA ASN A 151 -6.68 16.53 17.49
C ASN A 151 -6.62 15.04 17.84
N ILE A 152 -5.93 14.24 17.02
CA ILE A 152 -5.85 12.78 17.17
C ILE A 152 -4.38 12.38 17.28
N ASN A 153 -4.07 11.57 18.29
CA ASN A 153 -2.74 11.02 18.50
C ASN A 153 -2.67 9.56 18.05
N LEU A 154 -1.49 9.16 17.60
CA LEU A 154 -1.09 7.77 17.47
C LEU A 154 -0.14 7.42 18.63
N LEU A 155 -0.65 6.71 19.63
CA LEU A 155 0.17 6.27 20.76
C LEU A 155 0.70 4.87 20.48
N ALA A 156 1.99 4.65 20.71
CA ALA A 156 2.64 3.37 20.50
C ALA A 156 2.98 2.69 21.83
N PHE A 157 2.70 1.39 21.91
CA PHE A 157 3.04 0.55 23.05
C PHE A 157 3.78 -0.71 22.60
N THR A 158 4.64 -1.24 23.47
CA THR A 158 5.21 -2.58 23.27
C THR A 158 4.11 -3.65 23.39
N SER A 159 4.39 -4.88 22.92
CA SER A 159 3.50 -6.03 23.12
C SER A 159 3.21 -6.37 24.59
N THR A 160 4.01 -5.85 25.52
CA THR A 160 3.81 -5.98 26.97
C THR A 160 3.08 -4.77 27.58
N GLY A 161 2.64 -3.81 26.76
CA GLY A 161 1.88 -2.63 27.19
C GLY A 161 2.72 -1.44 27.69
N VAL A 162 4.03 -1.40 27.40
CA VAL A 162 4.87 -0.25 27.79
C VAL A 162 4.78 0.86 26.75
N TYR A 163 4.45 2.08 27.15
CA TYR A 163 4.36 3.24 26.25
C TYR A 163 5.74 3.58 25.64
N VAL A 164 5.75 3.92 24.35
CA VAL A 164 6.96 4.26 23.59
C VAL A 164 6.82 5.67 23.00
N PRO A 165 7.27 6.72 23.72
CA PRO A 165 7.10 8.11 23.29
C PRO A 165 7.76 8.41 21.94
N GLY A 166 8.96 7.89 21.71
CA GLY A 166 9.71 8.11 20.46
C GLY A 166 9.12 7.44 19.22
N SER A 167 8.09 6.61 19.39
CA SER A 167 7.34 5.95 18.31
C SER A 167 5.89 6.43 18.25
N SER A 168 5.55 7.51 18.97
CA SER A 168 4.19 8.03 19.07
C SER A 168 4.07 9.37 18.36
N LEU A 169 2.97 9.57 17.64
CA LEU A 169 2.63 10.84 17.01
C LEU A 169 1.64 11.58 17.92
N THR A 170 2.10 12.69 18.50
CA THR A 170 1.36 13.44 19.55
C THR A 170 1.33 14.94 19.29
N ALA A 171 1.52 15.35 18.04
CA ALA A 171 1.52 16.76 17.67
C ALA A 171 0.17 17.42 18.01
N ASN A 172 0.19 18.73 18.27
CA ASN A 172 -1.04 19.50 18.43
C ASN A 172 -1.48 20.07 17.08
N ASN A 173 -2.35 19.37 16.37
CA ASN A 173 -2.80 19.76 15.03
C ASN A 173 -3.64 21.04 14.98
N PHE A 174 -4.13 21.55 16.12
CA PHE A 174 -4.73 22.88 16.17
C PHE A 174 -3.71 23.99 15.89
N ALA A 175 -2.42 23.72 16.04
CA ALA A 175 -1.37 24.69 15.73
C ALA A 175 -1.13 24.82 14.23
N THR A 176 -1.19 23.72 13.48
CA THR A 176 -0.98 23.72 12.02
C THR A 176 -2.28 23.95 11.24
N ASN A 177 -3.43 23.64 11.86
CA ASN A 177 -4.71 23.51 11.18
C ASN A 177 -4.68 22.47 10.05
N GLU A 178 -4.03 21.32 10.26
CA GLU A 178 -3.98 20.22 9.29
C GLU A 178 -4.30 18.87 9.93
N PRO A 179 -5.23 18.06 9.37
CA PRO A 179 -5.67 16.79 9.94
C PRO A 179 -4.67 15.66 9.63
N ILE A 180 -3.39 15.91 9.84
CA ILE A 180 -2.29 15.01 9.49
C ILE A 180 -1.18 15.04 10.54
N GLN A 181 -0.63 13.89 10.88
CA GLN A 181 0.61 13.78 11.63
C GLN A 181 1.62 12.94 10.84
N LEU A 182 2.86 13.42 10.82
CA LEU A 182 4.00 12.80 10.15
C LEU A 182 5.08 12.54 11.18
N GLY A 183 5.65 11.34 11.19
CA GLY A 183 6.79 11.01 12.04
C GLY A 183 7.16 9.54 11.96
N THR A 184 8.33 9.17 12.45
CA THR A 184 8.73 7.76 12.48
C THR A 184 8.09 7.05 13.68
N THR A 185 7.62 5.83 13.46
CA THR A 185 7.05 4.97 14.52
C THR A 185 7.99 3.81 14.85
N LEU A 186 9.28 4.03 14.61
CA LEU A 186 10.37 3.08 14.78
C LEU A 186 10.52 2.60 16.21
N ARG A 187 10.91 1.33 16.36
CA ARG A 187 11.39 0.81 17.64
C ARG A 187 12.67 -0.01 17.44
N SER A 188 13.78 0.53 17.95
CA SER A 188 15.06 -0.20 17.98
C SER A 188 14.90 -1.52 18.77
N GLY A 189 15.30 -2.64 18.15
CA GLY A 189 15.22 -3.97 18.75
C GLY A 189 13.81 -4.56 18.87
N GLY A 190 12.79 -3.93 18.26
CA GLY A 190 11.43 -4.46 18.17
C GLY A 190 11.04 -4.81 16.73
N SER A 191 10.01 -5.65 16.58
CA SER A 191 9.40 -5.99 15.28
C SER A 191 7.91 -5.64 15.20
N GLN A 192 7.28 -5.32 16.33
CA GLN A 192 5.87 -4.95 16.42
C GLN A 192 5.62 -3.90 17.50
N LEU A 193 4.60 -3.08 17.25
CA LEU A 193 4.01 -2.13 18.19
C LEU A 193 2.49 -2.32 18.22
N GLN A 194 1.91 -2.03 19.37
CA GLN A 194 0.48 -1.80 19.50
C GLN A 194 0.23 -0.31 19.27
N TYR A 195 -0.41 0.04 18.16
CA TYR A 195 -0.93 1.38 17.95
C TYR A 195 -2.24 1.54 18.69
N VAL A 196 -2.40 2.68 19.35
CA VAL A 196 -3.63 3.12 20.01
C VAL A 196 -3.95 4.51 19.45
N ILE A 197 -5.07 4.58 18.74
CA ILE A 197 -5.57 5.84 18.17
C ILE A 197 -6.47 6.49 19.20
N ALA A 198 -6.04 7.66 19.70
CA ALA A 198 -6.70 8.37 20.79
C ALA A 198 -7.03 9.81 20.39
N ARG A 199 -8.21 10.29 20.79
CA ARG A 199 -8.58 11.70 20.62
C ARG A 199 -8.06 12.52 21.80
N SER A 200 -7.40 13.63 21.51
CA SER A 200 -6.89 14.58 22.52
C SER A 200 -7.98 15.55 23.01
N ASN A 201 -9.11 15.63 22.31
CA ASN A 201 -10.23 16.48 22.68
C ASN A 201 -11.59 15.87 22.28
N VAL A 202 -12.67 16.46 22.79
CA VAL A 202 -14.04 16.19 22.34
C VAL A 202 -14.45 17.32 21.39
N PRO A 203 -14.80 17.03 20.12
CA PRO A 203 -15.23 18.06 19.18
C PRO A 203 -16.58 18.65 19.61
N LEU A 204 -16.77 19.96 19.40
CA LEU A 204 -18.02 20.68 19.72
C LEU A 204 -19.16 20.44 18.71
N GLY A 205 -18.93 19.60 17.69
CA GLY A 205 -19.87 19.27 16.63
C GLY A 205 -19.60 17.87 16.05
N GLN A 206 -19.99 17.65 14.79
CA GLN A 206 -19.62 16.42 14.08
C GLN A 206 -18.10 16.41 13.89
N GLY A 207 -17.43 15.49 14.58
CA GLY A 207 -16.00 15.25 14.41
C GLY A 207 -15.70 14.42 13.16
N PRO A 208 -14.45 14.00 12.99
CA PRO A 208 -14.06 13.14 11.89
C PRO A 208 -14.75 11.78 12.02
N THR A 209 -15.11 11.20 10.88
CA THR A 209 -15.76 9.88 10.79
C THR A 209 -14.81 8.79 10.32
N ARG A 210 -13.62 9.18 9.84
CA ARG A 210 -12.63 8.31 9.21
C ARG A 210 -11.23 8.75 9.62
N ILE A 211 -10.41 7.76 9.92
CA ILE A 211 -8.98 7.92 10.18
C ILE A 211 -8.29 6.89 9.29
N ARG A 212 -7.11 7.23 8.78
CA ARG A 212 -6.19 6.27 8.18
C ARG A 212 -4.77 6.60 8.61
N TYR A 213 -3.94 5.57 8.69
CA TYR A 213 -2.50 5.75 8.69
C TYR A 213 -1.90 4.98 7.52
N GLN A 214 -0.75 5.43 7.04
CA GLN A 214 0.02 4.78 5.99
C GLN A 214 1.47 4.66 6.44
N LEU A 215 2.05 3.49 6.19
CA LEU A 215 3.45 3.17 6.44
C LEU A 215 4.09 2.98 5.06
N PRO A 216 4.62 4.03 4.42
CA PRO A 216 5.06 3.98 3.03
C PRO A 216 6.41 3.27 2.91
N GLY A 217 6.41 1.94 3.02
CA GLY A 217 7.63 1.13 3.15
C GLY A 217 8.50 0.98 1.91
N ASP A 218 8.10 1.45 0.73
CA ASP A 218 8.82 1.24 -0.54
C ASP A 218 9.29 -0.23 -0.75
N GLY A 219 8.41 -1.18 -0.42
CA GLY A 219 8.72 -2.62 -0.52
C GLY A 219 9.52 -3.21 0.66
N LEU A 220 9.77 -2.45 1.73
CA LEU A 220 10.38 -2.96 2.96
C LEU A 220 9.53 -4.08 3.59
N ALA A 221 10.16 -5.25 3.77
CA ALA A 221 9.57 -6.35 4.50
C ALA A 221 9.46 -6.05 6.00
N GLY A 222 8.45 -6.60 6.66
CA GLY A 222 8.22 -6.46 8.10
C GLY A 222 7.55 -5.14 8.51
N LEU A 223 6.99 -4.38 7.56
CA LEU A 223 6.30 -3.12 7.82
C LEU A 223 4.84 -3.20 7.38
N GLY A 224 3.91 -2.76 8.21
CA GLY A 224 2.48 -2.70 7.87
C GLY A 224 1.56 -3.27 8.95
N PRO A 225 0.23 -3.25 8.73
CA PRO A 225 -0.71 -3.80 9.70
C PRO A 225 -0.47 -5.30 9.94
N ALA A 226 -0.66 -5.77 11.18
CA ALA A 226 -0.57 -7.19 11.55
C ALA A 226 -1.95 -7.83 11.80
N GLU A 227 -2.98 -6.99 11.99
CA GLU A 227 -4.38 -7.39 12.17
C GLU A 227 -5.30 -6.32 11.56
N TYR A 228 -6.58 -6.64 11.37
CA TYR A 228 -7.62 -5.72 10.88
C TYR A 228 -7.27 -4.97 9.59
N PHE A 229 -6.74 -5.67 8.59
CA PHE A 229 -6.41 -5.10 7.29
C PHE A 229 -7.19 -5.79 6.16
N SER A 230 -7.29 -5.08 5.03
CA SER A 230 -7.74 -5.64 3.76
C SER A 230 -6.58 -5.58 2.76
N TYR A 231 -6.42 -6.64 1.96
CA TYR A 231 -5.38 -6.73 0.93
C TYR A 231 -5.46 -5.60 -0.12
N ASN A 232 -6.66 -5.05 -0.34
CA ASN A 232 -6.92 -3.95 -1.27
C ASN A 232 -7.06 -2.58 -0.59
N SER A 233 -6.54 -2.42 0.63
CA SER A 233 -6.61 -1.13 1.34
C SER A 233 -5.96 -0.02 0.51
N THR A 234 -6.67 1.10 0.35
CA THR A 234 -6.21 2.20 -0.50
C THR A 234 -4.91 2.80 0.01
N THR A 235 -3.88 2.78 -0.83
CA THR A 235 -2.60 3.48 -0.60
C THR A 235 -2.25 4.46 -1.72
N THR A 236 -3.01 4.50 -2.83
CA THR A 236 -2.90 5.59 -3.81
C THR A 236 -3.27 6.92 -3.14
N GLY A 237 -2.43 7.93 -3.32
CA GLY A 237 -2.62 9.28 -2.78
C GLY A 237 -1.88 10.33 -3.61
N GLY A 238 -2.13 11.60 -3.32
CA GLY A 238 -1.44 12.73 -3.98
C GLY A 238 -1.88 12.97 -5.43
N HIS A 239 -0.97 13.50 -6.25
CA HIS A 239 -1.24 13.91 -7.65
C HIS A 239 -1.89 12.85 -8.54
N PRO A 240 -1.55 11.55 -8.46
CA PRO A 240 -2.24 10.50 -9.23
C PRO A 240 -3.75 10.43 -8.95
N THR A 241 -4.21 10.94 -7.81
CA THR A 241 -5.62 10.96 -7.42
C THR A 241 -6.36 12.23 -7.86
N ALA A 242 -5.70 13.17 -8.54
CA ALA A 242 -6.32 14.40 -9.02
C ALA A 242 -7.42 14.13 -10.07
N ALA A 243 -8.43 14.99 -10.10
CA ALA A 243 -9.47 14.93 -11.13
C ALA A 243 -8.84 15.15 -12.52
N GLY A 244 -9.12 14.25 -13.46
CA GLY A 244 -8.57 14.30 -14.83
C GLY A 244 -7.15 13.77 -14.99
N ALA A 245 -6.47 13.38 -13.91
CA ALA A 245 -5.22 12.64 -14.00
C ALA A 245 -5.49 11.17 -14.36
N ASN A 246 -4.53 10.50 -15.00
CA ASN A 246 -4.52 9.06 -15.13
C ASN A 246 -3.37 8.51 -14.28
N GLY A 247 -3.66 8.07 -13.05
CA GLY A 247 -2.70 7.36 -12.20
C GLY A 247 -2.36 5.99 -12.80
N MET A 248 -1.13 5.52 -12.59
CA MET A 248 -0.61 4.31 -13.23
C MET A 248 -0.19 3.25 -12.22
N ALA A 249 -0.68 2.03 -12.45
CA ALA A 249 -0.11 0.81 -11.92
C ALA A 249 1.04 0.31 -12.80
N ALA A 250 1.88 -0.56 -12.25
CA ALA A 250 3.04 -1.10 -12.96
C ALA A 250 2.87 -2.60 -13.22
N TYR A 251 3.30 -3.02 -14.40
CA TYR A 251 3.44 -4.42 -14.81
C TYR A 251 4.87 -4.60 -15.33
N SER A 252 5.49 -5.73 -15.01
CA SER A 252 6.78 -6.07 -15.61
C SER A 252 6.71 -6.03 -17.14
N VAL A 253 7.75 -5.49 -17.80
CA VAL A 253 7.90 -5.63 -19.27
C VAL A 253 8.09 -7.08 -19.71
N LEU A 254 8.52 -7.94 -18.78
CA LEU A 254 8.55 -9.39 -18.95
C LEU A 254 7.12 -9.94 -19.03
N ARG A 255 6.92 -11.25 -19.13
CA ARG A 255 5.57 -11.80 -19.23
C ARG A 255 4.90 -11.73 -17.85
N PRO A 256 3.93 -10.83 -17.63
CA PRO A 256 3.41 -10.59 -16.29
C PRO A 256 2.17 -11.47 -16.05
N SER A 257 2.13 -12.20 -14.94
CA SER A 257 0.89 -12.78 -14.42
C SER A 257 0.02 -11.76 -13.69
N LEU A 258 0.67 -10.79 -13.04
CA LEU A 258 0.09 -9.88 -12.08
C LEU A 258 0.72 -8.47 -12.15
N PRO A 259 0.03 -7.45 -11.63
CA PRO A 259 0.65 -6.15 -11.37
C PRO A 259 1.83 -6.30 -10.40
N GLU A 260 2.84 -5.45 -10.56
CA GLU A 260 3.99 -5.40 -9.68
C GLU A 260 3.56 -5.09 -8.23
N PRO A 261 4.12 -5.78 -7.22
CA PRO A 261 3.58 -5.80 -5.85
C PRO A 261 3.71 -4.46 -5.11
N TYR A 262 4.52 -3.53 -5.62
CA TYR A 262 4.64 -2.17 -5.08
C TYR A 262 3.57 -1.22 -5.64
N THR A 263 2.72 -1.68 -6.57
CA THR A 263 1.60 -0.90 -7.08
C THR A 263 0.65 -0.53 -5.93
N SER A 264 0.34 0.76 -5.80
CA SER A 264 -0.50 1.26 -4.71
C SER A 264 -1.99 1.09 -5.02
N PRO A 265 -2.77 0.33 -4.23
CA PRO A 265 -4.19 0.12 -4.50
C PRO A 265 -5.06 1.36 -4.30
N GLY A 266 -6.13 1.41 -5.07
CA GLY A 266 -7.23 2.36 -5.03
C GLY A 266 -8.51 1.85 -4.36
N PRO A 267 -9.68 2.40 -4.72
CA PRO A 267 -9.87 3.70 -5.36
C PRO A 267 -9.62 4.84 -4.36
N ALA A 268 -9.33 6.04 -4.86
CA ALA A 268 -9.21 7.22 -4.00
C ALA A 268 -10.60 7.76 -3.63
N ARG A 269 -10.80 8.06 -2.34
CA ARG A 269 -12.03 8.66 -1.81
C ARG A 269 -11.76 10.08 -1.35
N ILE A 270 -12.47 11.03 -1.95
CA ILE A 270 -12.30 12.47 -1.70
C ILE A 270 -13.49 12.97 -0.89
N TYR A 271 -13.21 13.54 0.28
CA TYR A 271 -14.24 13.99 1.23
C TYR A 271 -14.56 15.49 1.13
N PHE A 272 -13.68 16.28 0.51
CA PHE A 272 -13.76 17.73 0.51
C PHE A 272 -13.62 18.29 -0.90
N ASP A 273 -14.28 19.42 -1.16
CA ASP A 273 -14.05 20.22 -2.34
C ASP A 273 -12.77 21.08 -2.21
N VAL A 274 -12.48 21.90 -3.23
CA VAL A 274 -11.32 22.80 -3.27
C VAL A 274 -11.37 23.93 -2.24
N ASN A 275 -12.54 24.16 -1.62
CA ASN A 275 -12.75 25.18 -0.59
C ASN A 275 -12.88 24.54 0.80
N SER A 276 -12.48 23.27 0.94
CA SER A 276 -12.54 22.48 2.18
C SER A 276 -13.95 22.25 2.73
N ASN A 277 -14.99 22.42 1.91
CA ASN A 277 -16.33 22.02 2.29
C ASN A 277 -16.48 20.52 2.17
N ARG A 278 -17.06 19.88 3.19
CA ARG A 278 -17.37 18.45 3.13
C ARG A 278 -18.41 18.17 2.06
N LEU A 279 -18.10 17.20 1.19
CA LEU A 279 -19.05 16.71 0.19
C LEU A 279 -20.17 15.91 0.87
N PRO A 280 -21.46 16.14 0.53
CA PRO A 280 -22.58 15.33 1.04
C PRO A 280 -22.42 13.84 0.72
N THR A 281 -21.78 13.53 -0.40
CA THR A 281 -21.36 12.18 -0.78
C THR A 281 -19.90 12.26 -1.21
N PRO A 282 -18.98 11.50 -0.58
CA PRO A 282 -17.59 11.47 -1.00
C PRO A 282 -17.46 11.09 -2.48
N GLU A 283 -16.62 11.81 -3.22
CA GLU A 283 -16.29 11.46 -4.60
C GLU A 283 -15.37 10.24 -4.60
N ILE A 284 -15.68 9.25 -5.43
CA ILE A 284 -14.83 8.08 -5.65
C ILE A 284 -14.12 8.24 -6.98
N ARG A 285 -12.80 8.33 -6.93
CA ARG A 285 -11.93 8.36 -8.11
C ARG A 285 -11.31 7.00 -8.31
N GLN A 286 -11.62 6.39 -9.45
CA GLN A 286 -11.06 5.11 -9.89
C GLN A 286 -9.59 5.29 -10.30
N GLN A 287 -8.72 5.35 -9.30
CA GLN A 287 -7.28 5.51 -9.41
C GLN A 287 -6.58 4.35 -8.67
N PRO A 288 -5.48 3.77 -9.17
CA PRO A 288 -4.87 4.06 -10.47
C PRO A 288 -5.86 3.81 -11.61
N THR A 289 -5.77 4.59 -12.69
CA THR A 289 -6.71 4.50 -13.81
C THR A 289 -6.38 3.34 -14.72
N LEU A 290 -5.10 3.10 -14.99
CA LEU A 290 -4.60 2.11 -15.95
C LEU A 290 -3.30 1.51 -15.41
N ALA A 291 -2.80 0.48 -16.07
CA ALA A 291 -1.47 -0.06 -15.86
C ALA A 291 -0.62 -0.01 -17.12
N ALA A 292 0.69 0.14 -16.96
CA ALA A 292 1.66 0.14 -18.06
C ALA A 292 2.98 -0.51 -17.64
N ALA A 293 3.86 -0.74 -18.61
CA ALA A 293 5.05 -1.53 -18.40
C ALA A 293 6.16 -0.75 -17.70
N ASP A 294 6.81 -1.38 -16.73
CA ASP A 294 8.02 -0.89 -16.07
C ASP A 294 9.23 -1.80 -16.38
N GLY A 295 10.42 -1.45 -15.87
CA GLY A 295 11.61 -2.32 -16.02
C GLY A 295 12.14 -2.44 -17.44
N ALA A 296 11.66 -1.61 -18.38
CA ALA A 296 12.12 -1.61 -19.76
C ALA A 296 13.57 -1.09 -19.88
N ALA A 297 14.36 -1.74 -20.74
CA ALA A 297 15.69 -1.24 -21.10
C ALA A 297 15.58 0.02 -21.97
N ASN A 298 16.45 1.00 -21.70
CA ASN A 298 16.52 2.24 -22.47
C ASN A 298 17.59 2.11 -23.59
N ALA A 299 17.32 2.71 -24.75
CA ALA A 299 18.27 2.80 -25.85
C ALA A 299 19.37 3.86 -25.62
N VAL A 300 19.20 4.76 -24.65
CA VAL A 300 20.18 5.78 -24.28
C VAL A 300 21.29 5.16 -23.43
N SER A 301 22.54 5.25 -23.91
CA SER A 301 23.72 4.72 -23.22
C SER A 301 23.88 5.32 -21.81
N GLY A 302 24.25 4.47 -20.85
CA GLY A 302 24.45 4.85 -19.45
C GLY A 302 23.19 4.81 -18.58
N PHE A 303 22.01 4.54 -19.16
CA PHE A 303 20.77 4.35 -18.40
C PHE A 303 20.48 2.86 -18.19
N ASN A 304 20.41 2.44 -16.93
CA ASN A 304 19.95 1.10 -16.57
C ASN A 304 18.42 1.04 -16.57
N PRO A 305 17.82 -0.15 -16.81
CA PRO A 305 16.39 -0.35 -16.54
C PRO A 305 16.05 0.05 -15.11
N PHE A 306 14.86 0.64 -14.92
CA PHE A 306 14.34 0.96 -13.60
C PHE A 306 12.88 0.50 -13.48
N SER A 307 12.53 0.03 -12.29
CA SER A 307 11.20 -0.47 -11.97
C SER A 307 10.43 0.51 -11.10
N GLY A 308 9.11 0.48 -11.20
CA GLY A 308 8.23 1.37 -10.45
C GLY A 308 7.06 1.91 -11.26
N THR A 309 6.03 2.39 -10.57
CA THR A 309 4.96 3.20 -11.20
C THR A 309 5.51 4.48 -11.83
N SER A 310 6.65 4.98 -11.34
CA SER A 310 7.44 6.05 -11.96
C SER A 310 8.00 5.70 -13.35
N ALA A 311 8.14 4.41 -13.68
CA ALA A 311 8.52 3.91 -15.00
C ALA A 311 7.29 3.62 -15.87
N ALA A 312 6.24 3.05 -15.28
CA ALA A 312 4.97 2.80 -15.97
C ALA A 312 4.30 4.09 -16.47
N GLY A 313 4.34 5.17 -15.67
CA GLY A 313 3.84 6.50 -16.01
C GLY A 313 4.28 7.02 -17.38
N PRO A 314 5.58 7.24 -17.61
CA PRO A 314 6.09 7.70 -18.90
C PRO A 314 5.88 6.67 -20.02
N HIS A 315 5.80 5.36 -19.74
CA HIS A 315 5.47 4.35 -20.75
C HIS A 315 4.02 4.55 -21.26
N ALA A 316 3.05 4.71 -20.37
CA ALA A 316 1.67 5.03 -20.73
C ALA A 316 1.59 6.35 -21.53
N ALA A 317 2.37 7.36 -21.13
CA ALA A 317 2.45 8.64 -21.85
C ALA A 317 3.01 8.47 -23.27
N ALA A 318 3.99 7.60 -23.47
CA ALA A 318 4.53 7.28 -24.79
C ALA A 318 3.49 6.59 -25.69
N ILE A 319 2.72 5.64 -25.14
CA ILE A 319 1.59 5.03 -25.87
C ILE A 319 0.56 6.10 -26.25
N ALA A 320 0.19 6.98 -25.32
CA ALA A 320 -0.74 8.08 -25.60
C ALA A 320 -0.21 9.03 -26.69
N ALA A 321 1.10 9.28 -26.75
CA ALA A 321 1.71 10.07 -27.81
C ALA A 321 1.61 9.38 -29.19
N LEU A 322 1.79 8.06 -29.25
CA LEU A 322 1.59 7.28 -30.48
C LEU A 322 0.13 7.29 -30.94
N VAL A 323 -0.82 7.21 -30.00
CA VAL A 323 -2.25 7.37 -30.27
C VAL A 323 -2.52 8.75 -30.86
N LEU A 324 -2.01 9.83 -30.25
CA LEU A 324 -2.15 11.19 -30.81
C LEU A 324 -1.56 11.29 -32.22
N GLN A 325 -0.39 10.71 -32.46
CA GLN A 325 0.24 10.70 -33.77
C GLN A 325 -0.64 9.99 -34.82
N ALA A 326 -1.21 8.84 -34.48
CA ALA A 326 -2.10 8.08 -35.35
C ALA A 326 -3.41 8.84 -35.68
N HIS A 327 -3.85 9.74 -34.79
CA HIS A 327 -5.09 10.51 -34.94
C HIS A 327 -4.92 11.94 -35.47
N GLY A 328 -3.73 12.31 -35.98
CA GLY A 328 -3.51 13.62 -36.62
C GLY A 328 -2.68 14.61 -35.79
N GLY A 329 -2.05 14.14 -34.71
CA GLY A 329 -1.08 14.88 -33.92
C GLY A 329 -1.69 15.72 -32.80
N HIS A 330 -1.02 16.82 -32.47
CA HIS A 330 -1.42 17.70 -31.37
C HIS A 330 -2.86 18.22 -31.54
N HIS A 331 -3.65 18.22 -30.45
CA HIS A 331 -5.07 18.57 -30.42
C HIS A 331 -6.04 17.65 -31.18
N SER A 332 -5.61 16.50 -31.70
CA SER A 332 -6.51 15.52 -32.33
C SER A 332 -7.51 14.87 -31.35
N MET A 333 -7.20 14.88 -30.05
CA MET A 333 -8.00 14.26 -29.00
C MET A 333 -8.03 15.12 -27.73
N THR A 334 -9.16 15.13 -27.04
CA THR A 334 -9.27 15.67 -25.68
C THR A 334 -8.67 14.69 -24.66
N PRO A 335 -8.26 15.15 -23.45
CA PRO A 335 -7.81 14.25 -22.38
C PRO A 335 -8.83 13.15 -22.02
N ALA A 336 -10.12 13.49 -22.01
CA ALA A 336 -11.18 12.52 -21.72
C ALA A 336 -11.30 11.43 -22.80
N GLN A 337 -11.19 11.81 -24.08
CA GLN A 337 -11.18 10.86 -25.19
C GLN A 337 -9.95 9.94 -25.11
N MET A 338 -8.78 10.48 -24.78
CA MET A 338 -7.56 9.69 -24.57
C MET A 338 -7.75 8.68 -23.43
N THR A 339 -8.22 9.12 -22.26
CA THR A 339 -8.49 8.23 -21.13
C THR A 339 -9.46 7.11 -21.50
N ASN A 340 -10.58 7.44 -22.17
CA ASN A 340 -11.58 6.44 -22.55
C ASN A 340 -11.05 5.45 -23.60
N LEU A 341 -10.26 5.93 -24.55
CA LEU A 341 -9.61 5.07 -25.55
C LEU A 341 -8.64 4.10 -24.86
N LEU A 342 -7.76 4.60 -23.98
CA LEU A 342 -6.80 3.75 -23.28
C LEU A 342 -7.47 2.70 -22.38
N LYS A 343 -8.58 3.06 -21.70
CA LYS A 343 -9.40 2.11 -20.92
C LYS A 343 -10.03 1.01 -21.78
N ARG A 344 -10.45 1.34 -23.00
CA ARG A 344 -11.03 0.37 -23.95
C ARG A 344 -10.00 -0.49 -24.66
N SER A 345 -8.72 -0.13 -24.55
CA SER A 345 -7.61 -0.87 -25.13
C SER A 345 -6.87 -1.73 -24.13
N THR A 346 -7.36 -1.94 -22.90
CA THR A 346 -6.67 -2.80 -21.95
C THR A 346 -6.89 -4.27 -22.27
N TYR A 347 -5.92 -5.11 -21.90
CA TYR A 347 -6.16 -6.55 -21.82
C TYR A 347 -7.18 -6.83 -20.70
N PRO A 348 -7.99 -7.90 -20.80
CA PRO A 348 -8.68 -8.43 -19.64
C PRO A 348 -7.68 -8.76 -18.54
N HIS A 349 -8.13 -8.70 -17.29
CA HIS A 349 -7.33 -8.99 -16.10
C HIS A 349 -8.21 -9.59 -15.01
N ASP A 350 -7.60 -9.97 -13.88
CA ASP A 350 -8.36 -10.29 -12.69
C ASP A 350 -8.90 -9.02 -12.02
N LEU A 351 -10.20 -9.01 -11.74
CA LEU A 351 -10.87 -7.91 -11.05
C LEU A 351 -10.77 -7.99 -9.52
N ASP A 352 -10.21 -9.09 -8.98
CA ASP A 352 -9.89 -9.24 -7.57
C ASP A 352 -8.55 -10.00 -7.34
N PRO A 353 -7.38 -9.39 -7.64
CA PRO A 353 -6.08 -10.08 -7.61
C PRO A 353 -5.67 -10.70 -6.25
N SER A 354 -6.35 -10.29 -5.17
CA SER A 354 -6.15 -10.82 -3.83
C SER A 354 -7.03 -12.03 -3.51
N HIS A 355 -7.90 -12.46 -4.43
CA HIS A 355 -8.84 -13.56 -4.24
C HIS A 355 -8.77 -14.60 -5.38
N ALA A 356 -8.86 -15.86 -5.02
CA ALA A 356 -9.11 -16.95 -5.95
C ALA A 356 -10.01 -17.99 -5.30
N SER A 357 -10.84 -18.68 -6.09
CA SER A 357 -11.79 -19.65 -5.53
C SER A 357 -12.05 -20.86 -6.41
N GLY A 358 -12.52 -21.95 -5.79
CA GLY A 358 -12.97 -23.13 -6.51
C GLY A 358 -14.11 -23.82 -5.77
N VAL A 359 -15.10 -24.30 -6.53
CA VAL A 359 -16.23 -25.05 -5.98
C VAL A 359 -16.40 -26.36 -6.73
N ALA A 360 -16.51 -27.46 -5.99
CA ALA A 360 -16.80 -28.78 -6.54
C ALA A 360 -17.91 -29.46 -5.75
N ARG A 361 -18.73 -30.25 -6.45
CA ARG A 361 -19.76 -31.08 -5.83
C ARG A 361 -19.26 -32.52 -5.81
N SER A 362 -19.26 -33.13 -4.63
CA SER A 362 -19.07 -34.56 -4.47
C SER A 362 -20.14 -35.34 -5.23
N THR A 363 -19.78 -36.50 -5.78
CA THR A 363 -20.71 -37.45 -6.39
C THR A 363 -21.82 -37.91 -5.41
N THR A 364 -21.61 -37.75 -4.10
CA THR A 364 -22.61 -38.02 -3.05
C THR A 364 -23.40 -36.77 -2.63
N GLY A 365 -23.17 -35.61 -3.24
CA GLY A 365 -24.01 -34.42 -3.14
C GLY A 365 -23.48 -33.28 -2.26
N GLY A 366 -22.49 -33.51 -1.40
CA GLY A 366 -21.85 -32.44 -0.63
C GLY A 366 -21.05 -31.47 -1.50
N THR A 367 -21.01 -30.20 -1.14
CA THR A 367 -20.26 -29.14 -1.84
C THR A 367 -19.00 -28.79 -1.05
N ILE A 368 -17.87 -28.77 -1.75
CA ILE A 368 -16.58 -28.30 -1.25
C ILE A 368 -16.33 -26.94 -1.90
N ALA A 369 -16.10 -25.91 -1.10
CA ALA A 369 -15.65 -24.61 -1.59
C ALA A 369 -14.28 -24.26 -0.99
N ILE A 370 -13.40 -23.75 -1.84
CA ILE A 370 -12.05 -23.30 -1.53
C ILE A 370 -12.01 -21.81 -1.84
N ASP A 371 -11.69 -21.01 -0.83
CA ASP A 371 -11.47 -19.57 -0.95
C ASP A 371 -10.05 -19.25 -0.50
N ILE A 372 -9.31 -18.55 -1.37
CA ILE A 372 -7.92 -18.15 -1.14
C ILE A 372 -7.90 -16.63 -1.14
N ASN A 373 -7.46 -16.02 -0.04
CA ASN A 373 -7.31 -14.58 0.11
C ASN A 373 -5.87 -14.29 0.52
N SER A 374 -5.10 -13.60 -0.33
CA SER A 374 -3.69 -13.34 -0.03
C SER A 374 -3.08 -12.29 -0.95
N ASP A 375 -2.15 -11.51 -0.39
CA ASP A 375 -1.26 -10.62 -1.12
C ASP A 375 0.17 -11.19 -1.15
N ASN A 376 1.09 -10.47 -1.77
CA ASN A 376 2.51 -10.85 -1.81
C ASN A 376 3.31 -10.39 -0.57
N GLN A 377 2.67 -10.29 0.60
CA GLN A 377 3.36 -9.90 1.83
C GLN A 377 3.90 -11.13 2.57
N SER A 378 4.91 -10.88 3.42
CA SER A 378 5.46 -11.89 4.33
C SER A 378 5.53 -11.41 5.79
N ASN A 379 4.75 -10.38 6.11
CA ASN A 379 4.68 -9.84 7.46
C ASN A 379 3.86 -10.76 8.36
N ALA A 380 4.12 -10.75 9.66
CA ALA A 380 3.33 -11.52 10.61
C ALA A 380 1.86 -11.11 10.51
N GLY A 381 0.98 -12.10 10.30
CA GLY A 381 -0.46 -11.88 10.11
C GLY A 381 -0.92 -11.57 8.68
N SER A 382 -0.02 -11.52 7.69
CA SER A 382 -0.35 -11.18 6.29
C SER A 382 0.27 -12.13 5.27
N GLY A 383 -0.28 -12.17 4.05
CA GLY A 383 0.26 -12.89 2.89
C GLY A 383 0.65 -14.33 3.21
N SER A 384 1.92 -14.69 3.03
CA SER A 384 2.45 -16.04 3.36
C SER A 384 2.25 -16.46 4.81
N LYS A 385 2.12 -15.51 5.75
CA LYS A 385 1.96 -15.78 7.19
C LYS A 385 0.54 -15.52 7.70
N ASP A 386 -0.41 -15.19 6.82
CA ASP A 386 -1.82 -15.13 7.21
C ASP A 386 -2.41 -16.54 7.30
N THR A 387 -2.53 -17.07 8.52
CA THR A 387 -3.12 -18.40 8.77
C THR A 387 -4.58 -18.54 8.32
N ASN A 388 -5.25 -17.45 7.93
CA ASN A 388 -6.61 -17.47 7.39
C ASN A 388 -6.65 -17.32 5.86
N ALA A 389 -5.49 -17.33 5.18
CA ALA A 389 -5.41 -17.14 3.73
C ALA A 389 -6.23 -18.18 2.95
N PHE A 390 -6.17 -19.46 3.35
CA PHE A 390 -6.98 -20.52 2.76
C PHE A 390 -8.17 -20.84 3.66
N ASN A 391 -9.35 -20.90 3.06
CA ASN A 391 -10.59 -21.32 3.70
C ASN A 391 -11.19 -22.45 2.86
N VAL A 392 -11.25 -23.65 3.43
CA VAL A 392 -11.93 -24.80 2.80
C VAL A 392 -13.20 -25.05 3.60
N THR A 393 -14.34 -25.14 2.92
CA THR A 393 -15.64 -25.38 3.54
C THR A 393 -16.25 -26.65 2.96
N TYR A 394 -16.99 -27.38 3.78
CA TYR A 394 -17.79 -28.53 3.35
C TYR A 394 -19.24 -28.33 3.76
N THR A 395 -20.18 -28.37 2.83
CA THR A 395 -21.60 -28.12 3.11
C THR A 395 -22.51 -29.08 2.33
N GLY A 396 -23.73 -29.32 2.81
CA GLY A 396 -24.73 -30.11 2.08
C GLY A 396 -24.39 -31.60 1.93
N GLY A 397 -23.38 -32.10 2.64
CA GLY A 397 -23.09 -33.53 2.72
C GLY A 397 -24.15 -34.29 3.51
N ALA A 398 -24.27 -35.60 3.26
CA ALA A 398 -25.13 -36.47 4.06
C ALA A 398 -24.73 -36.41 5.55
N SER A 399 -25.70 -36.67 6.44
CA SER A 399 -25.43 -36.68 7.89
C SER A 399 -24.31 -37.66 8.23
N GLY A 400 -23.24 -37.17 8.89
CA GLY A 400 -22.06 -37.97 9.22
C GLY A 400 -21.03 -38.11 8.11
N SER A 401 -21.30 -37.61 6.90
CA SER A 401 -20.30 -37.51 5.83
C SER A 401 -19.27 -36.43 6.15
N SER A 402 -18.02 -36.68 5.78
CA SER A 402 -16.88 -35.79 6.00
C SER A 402 -15.91 -35.86 4.82
N ILE A 403 -15.18 -34.78 4.55
CA ILE A 403 -14.04 -34.85 3.62
C ILE A 403 -12.97 -35.74 4.25
N THR A 404 -12.45 -36.71 3.47
CA THR A 404 -11.34 -37.59 3.88
C THR A 404 -10.01 -37.15 3.27
N SER A 405 -10.03 -36.63 2.05
CA SER A 405 -8.84 -36.02 1.43
C SER A 405 -9.21 -34.85 0.53
N LEU A 406 -8.26 -33.90 0.42
CA LEU A 406 -8.25 -32.83 -0.56
C LEU A 406 -6.84 -32.73 -1.14
N VAL A 407 -6.70 -32.89 -2.45
CA VAL A 407 -5.45 -32.90 -3.19
C VAL A 407 -5.42 -31.71 -4.12
N PHE A 408 -4.51 -30.77 -3.88
CA PHE A 408 -4.16 -29.71 -4.81
C PHE A 408 -3.14 -30.22 -5.82
N ASN A 409 -3.43 -29.95 -7.08
CA ASN A 409 -2.70 -30.41 -8.26
C ASN A 409 -2.43 -31.92 -8.25
N PRO A 410 -3.48 -32.76 -8.34
CA PRO A 410 -3.34 -34.23 -8.31
C PRO A 410 -2.53 -34.79 -9.48
N GLY A 411 -2.43 -34.06 -10.60
CA GLY A 411 -1.57 -34.43 -11.73
C GLY A 411 -0.09 -34.21 -11.48
N GLY A 412 0.28 -33.40 -10.48
CA GLY A 412 1.67 -33.13 -10.06
C GLY A 412 2.56 -32.57 -11.18
N THR A 413 1.96 -31.86 -12.14
CA THR A 413 2.68 -31.18 -13.23
C THR A 413 2.55 -29.66 -13.09
N ALA A 414 3.50 -28.94 -13.68
CA ALA A 414 3.49 -27.48 -13.76
C ALA A 414 2.22 -26.93 -14.46
N ALA A 415 1.73 -27.62 -15.50
CA ALA A 415 0.60 -27.17 -16.32
C ALA A 415 -0.73 -27.09 -15.56
N THR A 416 -0.87 -27.84 -14.46
CA THR A 416 -2.09 -27.90 -13.63
C THR A 416 -1.88 -27.34 -12.23
N ALA A 417 -0.73 -26.67 -12.00
CA ALA A 417 -0.32 -26.14 -10.70
C ALA A 417 -0.66 -24.66 -10.50
N GLY A 418 -1.52 -24.05 -11.31
CA GLY A 418 -1.76 -22.59 -11.29
C GLY A 418 -0.63 -21.80 -11.96
N ASN A 419 -0.58 -20.51 -11.68
CA ASN A 419 0.31 -19.50 -12.26
C ASN A 419 0.39 -19.65 -13.78
N VAL A 420 -0.77 -19.55 -14.45
CA VAL A 420 -0.91 -19.99 -15.84
C VAL A 420 -0.36 -19.02 -16.86
N SER A 421 -0.12 -17.76 -16.47
CA SER A 421 0.23 -16.65 -17.37
C SER A 421 1.71 -16.28 -17.36
N ASP A 422 2.47 -16.67 -16.34
CA ASP A 422 3.89 -16.31 -16.17
C ASP A 422 4.78 -16.79 -17.31
N GLY A 423 5.92 -16.10 -17.45
CA GLY A 423 6.96 -16.47 -18.40
C GLY A 423 7.96 -15.37 -18.70
N VAL A 424 8.54 -15.45 -19.90
CA VAL A 424 9.55 -14.49 -20.38
C VAL A 424 9.12 -13.92 -21.71
N ASN A 425 9.12 -12.59 -21.79
CA ASN A 425 9.02 -11.84 -23.03
C ASN A 425 10.43 -11.36 -23.39
N ALA A 426 10.92 -11.73 -24.56
CA ALA A 426 12.24 -11.35 -25.05
C ALA A 426 12.13 -10.74 -26.44
N PHE A 427 12.89 -9.67 -26.66
CA PHE A 427 13.00 -9.05 -27.97
C PHE A 427 14.45 -9.14 -28.44
N THR A 428 14.67 -9.81 -29.57
CA THR A 428 16.01 -9.97 -30.15
C THR A 428 16.08 -9.19 -31.45
N PHE A 429 17.04 -8.27 -31.56
CA PHE A 429 17.32 -7.56 -32.81
C PHE A 429 18.42 -8.28 -33.61
N VAL A 430 18.17 -8.50 -34.90
CA VAL A 430 19.19 -8.91 -35.88
C VAL A 430 19.19 -7.85 -37.00
N GLY A 431 20.12 -6.91 -36.93
CA GLY A 431 20.10 -5.72 -37.79
C GLY A 431 18.92 -4.80 -37.45
N ALA A 432 18.14 -4.38 -38.45
CA ALA A 432 16.92 -3.60 -38.26
C ALA A 432 15.66 -4.47 -38.02
N ALA A 433 15.78 -5.80 -38.13
CA ALA A 433 14.67 -6.73 -37.91
C ALA A 433 14.65 -7.16 -36.43
N GLY A 434 13.48 -7.01 -35.82
CA GLY A 434 13.22 -7.46 -34.46
C GLY A 434 12.38 -8.72 -34.44
N THR A 435 12.77 -9.72 -33.65
CA THR A 435 11.96 -10.90 -33.37
C THR A 435 11.51 -10.86 -31.92
N TYR A 436 10.20 -10.89 -31.73
CA TYR A 436 9.59 -11.05 -30.41
C TYR A 436 9.42 -12.54 -30.09
N ASN A 437 9.88 -12.96 -28.91
CA ASN A 437 9.75 -14.30 -28.39
C ASN A 437 9.04 -14.26 -27.05
N ALA A 438 7.88 -14.91 -26.97
CA ALA A 438 7.15 -15.10 -25.72
C ALA A 438 7.19 -16.59 -25.34
N THR A 439 7.59 -16.89 -24.11
CA THR A 439 7.59 -18.25 -23.56
C THR A 439 6.78 -18.26 -22.27
N SER A 440 5.79 -19.13 -22.16
CA SER A 440 5.04 -19.35 -20.91
C SER A 440 5.71 -20.42 -20.04
N THR A 441 5.74 -20.21 -18.74
CA THR A 441 6.33 -21.12 -17.75
C THR A 441 5.40 -21.29 -16.55
N PRO A 442 4.28 -22.02 -16.70
CA PRO A 442 3.28 -22.08 -15.66
C PRO A 442 3.76 -22.85 -14.42
N GLY A 443 3.06 -22.65 -13.30
CA GLY A 443 3.07 -23.54 -12.15
C GLY A 443 3.50 -22.90 -10.83
N LEU A 444 2.79 -23.27 -9.76
CA LEU A 444 3.19 -23.05 -8.38
C LEU A 444 3.82 -24.30 -7.77
N VAL A 445 4.80 -24.10 -6.89
CA VAL A 445 5.38 -25.15 -6.05
C VAL A 445 5.14 -24.84 -4.58
N PHE A 446 4.79 -25.86 -3.80
CA PHE A 446 4.67 -25.78 -2.35
C PHE A 446 6.02 -25.98 -1.67
N SER A 447 6.13 -25.54 -0.41
CA SER A 447 7.30 -25.82 0.44
C SER A 447 6.95 -26.81 1.55
N ASN A 448 7.86 -27.74 1.83
CA ASN A 448 7.76 -28.70 2.94
C ASN A 448 8.63 -28.33 4.16
N ALA A 449 9.20 -27.11 4.18
CA ALA A 449 10.02 -26.68 5.32
C ALA A 449 9.15 -26.61 6.59
N ALA A 450 9.74 -26.83 7.77
CA ALA A 450 9.01 -26.74 9.04
C ALA A 450 8.29 -25.38 9.16
N GLY A 451 7.00 -25.41 9.54
CA GLY A 451 6.15 -24.21 9.61
C GLY A 451 5.57 -23.75 8.26
N SER A 452 5.80 -24.49 7.17
CA SER A 452 5.26 -24.15 5.85
C SER A 452 3.77 -24.40 5.70
N TYR A 453 3.14 -25.15 6.60
CA TYR A 453 1.69 -25.32 6.66
C TYR A 453 1.25 -25.13 8.11
N VAL A 454 0.32 -24.20 8.33
CA VAL A 454 -0.16 -23.83 9.66
C VAL A 454 -1.68 -23.69 9.62
N VAL A 455 -2.38 -24.50 10.41
CA VAL A 455 -3.83 -24.40 10.62
C VAL A 455 -4.11 -23.29 11.63
N SER A 456 -5.00 -22.37 11.25
CA SER A 456 -5.44 -21.27 12.10
C SER A 456 -6.21 -21.76 13.32
N THR A 457 -6.09 -21.04 14.44
CA THR A 457 -6.91 -21.26 15.64
C THR A 457 -8.39 -20.92 15.42
N ALA A 458 -8.70 -20.14 14.38
CA ALA A 458 -10.08 -19.87 13.95
C ALA A 458 -10.69 -21.01 13.10
N SER A 459 -9.90 -22.04 12.77
CA SER A 459 -10.39 -23.24 12.09
C SER A 459 -11.30 -24.06 13.01
N THR A 460 -12.40 -24.58 12.46
CA THR A 460 -13.27 -25.52 13.19
C THR A 460 -12.79 -26.98 13.08
N VAL A 461 -11.90 -27.25 12.12
CA VAL A 461 -11.16 -28.50 12.00
C VAL A 461 -9.83 -28.34 12.74
N LEU A 462 -9.58 -29.20 13.72
CA LEU A 462 -8.37 -29.12 14.55
C LEU A 462 -7.11 -29.44 13.73
N ALA A 463 -6.01 -28.75 14.04
CA ALA A 463 -4.72 -28.95 13.37
C ALA A 463 -4.25 -30.42 13.40
N ALA A 464 -4.45 -31.11 14.53
CA ALA A 464 -4.10 -32.53 14.68
C ALA A 464 -4.86 -33.46 13.71
N ASN A 465 -5.97 -33.00 13.14
CA ASN A 465 -6.82 -33.77 12.25
C ASN A 465 -6.70 -33.37 10.77
N ALA A 466 -5.85 -32.40 10.43
CA ALA A 466 -5.68 -31.91 9.06
C ALA A 466 -4.19 -31.94 8.71
N LEU A 467 -3.72 -33.06 8.18
CA LEU A 467 -2.31 -33.30 7.88
C LEU A 467 -2.01 -33.00 6.40
N ALA A 468 -0.96 -32.25 6.15
CA ALA A 468 -0.48 -31.95 4.80
C ALA A 468 0.74 -32.81 4.42
N THR A 469 0.75 -33.33 3.19
CA THR A 469 1.91 -33.95 2.56
C THR A 469 2.17 -33.30 1.20
N PHE A 470 3.44 -33.26 0.78
CA PHE A 470 3.88 -32.54 -0.42
C PHE A 470 4.68 -33.46 -1.34
N THR A 471 4.32 -33.53 -2.62
CA THR A 471 4.89 -34.49 -3.59
C THR A 471 5.02 -33.91 -5.01
N ASN A 472 5.67 -34.68 -5.90
CA ASN A 472 5.79 -34.45 -7.36
C ASN A 472 5.93 -35.81 -8.07
N VAL A 473 5.38 -35.92 -9.30
CA VAL A 473 5.46 -37.09 -10.19
C VAL A 473 6.90 -37.58 -10.46
N GLY A 474 7.92 -36.73 -10.34
CA GLY A 474 9.33 -37.07 -10.58
C GLY A 474 10.19 -37.31 -9.32
N GLY A 475 9.64 -37.24 -8.11
CA GLY A 475 10.40 -37.45 -6.87
C GLY A 475 11.46 -36.37 -6.55
N SER A 476 11.52 -35.28 -7.33
CA SER A 476 12.39 -34.14 -7.04
C SER A 476 11.96 -33.45 -5.75
N SER A 477 12.88 -33.32 -4.79
CA SER A 477 12.63 -32.63 -3.52
C SER A 477 12.57 -31.11 -3.64
N SER A 478 12.90 -30.55 -4.82
CA SER A 478 12.97 -29.10 -5.04
C SER A 478 11.74 -28.49 -5.74
N GLN A 479 10.80 -29.32 -6.21
CA GLN A 479 9.63 -28.87 -6.98
C GLN A 479 8.38 -29.63 -6.53
N LEU A 480 7.80 -29.26 -5.39
CA LEU A 480 6.66 -29.97 -4.80
C LEU A 480 5.35 -29.41 -5.36
N PHE A 481 4.91 -29.94 -6.49
CA PHE A 481 3.73 -29.46 -7.21
C PHE A 481 2.39 -29.85 -6.55
N THR A 482 2.36 -30.92 -5.77
CA THR A 482 1.15 -31.50 -5.20
C THR A 482 1.14 -31.29 -3.68
N MET A 483 0.02 -30.80 -3.15
CA MET A 483 -0.28 -30.82 -1.71
C MET A 483 -1.48 -31.72 -1.46
N THR A 484 -1.33 -32.71 -0.58
CA THR A 484 -2.43 -33.56 -0.13
C THR A 484 -2.76 -33.27 1.33
N LEU A 485 -3.98 -32.82 1.57
CA LEU A 485 -4.58 -32.73 2.90
C LEU A 485 -5.34 -34.03 3.19
N THR A 486 -5.02 -34.67 4.31
CA THR A 486 -5.73 -35.85 4.83
C THR A 486 -6.41 -35.51 6.13
N PHE A 487 -7.67 -35.92 6.25
CA PHE A 487 -8.50 -35.63 7.41
C PHE A 487 -8.79 -36.89 8.23
N SER A 488 -8.39 -36.90 9.50
CA SER A 488 -8.56 -38.05 10.38
C SER A 488 -9.86 -37.96 11.20
N GLY A 489 -10.33 -39.13 11.64
CA GLY A 489 -11.42 -39.27 12.60
C GLY A 489 -12.81 -38.81 12.12
N GLY A 490 -13.01 -38.63 10.81
CA GLY A 490 -14.30 -38.16 10.26
C GLY A 490 -14.68 -36.75 10.73
N THR A 491 -13.69 -35.90 11.02
CA THR A 491 -13.91 -34.65 11.76
C THR A 491 -14.26 -33.44 10.89
N PHE A 492 -13.98 -33.49 9.59
CA PHE A 492 -14.35 -32.44 8.63
C PHE A 492 -15.75 -32.67 8.06
N THR A 493 -16.77 -32.64 8.93
CA THR A 493 -18.18 -32.82 8.57
C THR A 493 -18.82 -31.58 7.94
N THR A 494 -20.03 -31.72 7.41
CA THR A 494 -20.80 -30.59 6.86
C THR A 494 -20.94 -29.44 7.87
N GLY A 495 -20.79 -28.21 7.38
CA GLY A 495 -20.80 -26.97 8.18
C GLY A 495 -19.44 -26.60 8.80
N LYS A 496 -18.42 -27.46 8.68
CA LYS A 496 -17.07 -27.15 9.14
C LYS A 496 -16.29 -26.34 8.10
N VAL A 497 -15.30 -25.63 8.61
CA VAL A 497 -14.31 -24.85 7.88
C VAL A 497 -12.92 -25.20 8.37
N LEU A 498 -12.01 -25.48 7.44
CA LEU A 498 -10.58 -25.53 7.65
C LEU A 498 -9.97 -24.20 7.22
N LYS A 499 -9.25 -23.53 8.12
CA LYS A 499 -8.49 -22.31 7.83
C LYS A 499 -7.00 -22.57 7.98
N TYR A 500 -6.19 -22.21 6.99
CA TYR A 500 -4.74 -22.42 7.05
C TYR A 500 -3.95 -21.44 6.16
N THR A 501 -2.63 -21.42 6.35
CA THR A 501 -1.68 -20.92 5.35
C THR A 501 -0.79 -22.05 4.86
N VAL A 502 -0.28 -21.90 3.63
CA VAL A 502 0.77 -22.74 3.09
C VAL A 502 1.80 -21.92 2.29
N ASN A 503 3.08 -22.19 2.51
CA ASN A 503 4.16 -21.59 1.73
C ASN A 503 4.15 -22.13 0.29
N ARG A 504 4.37 -21.20 -0.64
CA ARG A 504 4.27 -21.40 -2.08
C ARG A 504 5.23 -20.46 -2.80
N LEU A 505 5.65 -20.87 -3.99
CA LEU A 505 6.54 -20.12 -4.87
C LEU A 505 6.08 -20.32 -6.32
N GLU A 506 6.34 -19.35 -7.18
CA GLU A 506 6.32 -19.55 -8.63
C GLU A 506 7.44 -20.53 -9.01
N LEU A 507 7.15 -21.48 -9.91
CA LEU A 507 8.15 -22.41 -10.44
C LEU A 507 9.28 -21.64 -11.14
N LYS A 508 8.91 -20.67 -11.96
CA LYS A 508 9.79 -19.71 -12.63
C LYS A 508 9.05 -18.39 -12.72
N GLY A 509 9.55 -17.37 -12.04
CA GLY A 509 9.12 -16.01 -12.25
C GLY A 509 9.72 -15.41 -13.52
N SER A 510 9.48 -14.13 -13.72
CA SER A 510 9.85 -13.39 -14.93
C SER A 510 11.36 -13.42 -15.28
N SER A 511 12.24 -13.60 -14.29
CA SER A 511 13.70 -13.76 -14.48
C SER A 511 14.14 -15.19 -14.87
N GLY A 512 13.21 -16.14 -14.93
CA GLY A 512 13.47 -17.56 -15.20
C GLY A 512 13.87 -18.39 -13.98
N ALA A 513 13.97 -17.79 -12.79
CA ALA A 513 14.23 -18.45 -11.51
C ALA A 513 12.96 -18.57 -10.66
N ALA A 514 12.93 -19.52 -9.71
CA ALA A 514 11.82 -19.61 -8.76
C ALA A 514 11.73 -18.32 -7.93
N LYS A 515 10.51 -17.79 -7.80
CA LYS A 515 10.23 -16.51 -7.13
C LYS A 515 9.23 -16.74 -6.01
N ALA A 516 9.51 -16.14 -4.86
CA ALA A 516 8.53 -16.08 -3.79
C ALA A 516 7.42 -15.13 -4.21
N ASP A 517 6.22 -15.69 -4.34
CA ASP A 517 5.03 -14.92 -4.59
C ASP A 517 3.84 -15.61 -3.93
N TYR A 518 3.06 -14.81 -3.23
CA TYR A 518 2.01 -15.27 -2.35
C TYR A 518 0.63 -14.76 -2.78
N TRP A 519 0.49 -14.05 -3.90
CA TRP A 519 -0.83 -13.64 -4.39
C TRP A 519 -1.80 -14.82 -4.54
N ALA A 520 -3.08 -14.59 -4.20
CA ALA A 520 -4.12 -15.59 -4.40
C ALA A 520 -4.40 -15.84 -5.89
N ASP A 521 -4.31 -14.81 -6.73
CA ASP A 521 -4.50 -14.88 -8.18
C ASP A 521 -3.65 -15.99 -8.84
N LEU A 522 -2.44 -16.25 -8.33
CA LEU A 522 -1.59 -17.32 -8.86
C LEU A 522 -2.21 -18.72 -8.77
N PHE A 523 -3.26 -18.93 -7.97
CA PHE A 523 -3.96 -20.21 -7.97
C PHE A 523 -4.97 -20.36 -9.09
N GLY A 524 -5.54 -19.27 -9.60
CA GLY A 524 -6.59 -19.32 -10.61
C GLY A 524 -6.11 -19.21 -12.05
N GLY A 525 -7.05 -18.81 -12.90
CA GLY A 525 -6.80 -18.55 -14.32
C GLY A 525 -6.05 -17.23 -14.53
N GLY A 526 -5.75 -16.87 -15.77
CA GLY A 526 -5.01 -15.66 -16.07
C GLY A 526 -5.06 -15.26 -17.53
N VAL A 527 -4.34 -14.20 -17.89
CA VAL A 527 -4.26 -13.71 -19.27
C VAL A 527 -2.81 -13.76 -19.74
N LEU A 528 -2.62 -14.41 -20.88
CA LEU A 528 -1.35 -14.50 -21.58
C LEU A 528 -1.11 -13.17 -22.31
N ILE A 529 -0.18 -12.36 -21.80
CA ILE A 529 0.19 -11.07 -22.38
C ILE A 529 1.53 -11.22 -23.11
N PRO A 530 1.62 -10.80 -24.39
CA PRO A 530 0.74 -9.86 -25.09
C PRO A 530 -0.32 -10.52 -25.98
N GLU A 531 -0.47 -11.84 -25.98
CA GLU A 531 -1.39 -12.52 -26.89
C GLU A 531 -2.88 -12.23 -26.58
N GLY A 532 -3.18 -11.72 -25.38
CA GLY A 532 -4.53 -11.49 -24.88
C GLY A 532 -5.34 -12.78 -24.68
N THR A 533 -4.68 -13.94 -24.65
CA THR A 533 -5.35 -15.23 -24.54
C THR A 533 -5.72 -15.52 -23.09
N VAL A 534 -7.02 -15.71 -22.84
CA VAL A 534 -7.54 -16.04 -21.50
C VAL A 534 -7.41 -17.53 -21.22
N VAL A 535 -6.76 -17.87 -20.10
CA VAL A 535 -6.72 -19.22 -19.53
C VAL A 535 -7.65 -19.24 -18.33
N ASN A 536 -8.82 -19.87 -18.47
CA ASN A 536 -9.86 -19.84 -17.42
C ASN A 536 -9.56 -20.75 -16.23
N ASP A 537 -8.67 -21.73 -16.38
CA ASP A 537 -8.47 -22.81 -15.41
C ASP A 537 -7.10 -22.68 -14.77
N GLY A 538 -7.07 -22.52 -13.46
CA GLY A 538 -5.84 -22.50 -12.67
C GLY A 538 -5.47 -23.86 -12.11
N MET A 539 -5.08 -23.87 -10.83
CA MET A 539 -4.70 -25.07 -10.11
C MET A 539 -5.86 -26.06 -10.05
N ALA A 540 -5.61 -27.29 -10.51
CA ALA A 540 -6.57 -28.38 -10.38
C ALA A 540 -6.63 -28.88 -8.92
N TYR A 541 -7.77 -29.40 -8.49
CA TYR A 541 -7.89 -30.10 -7.22
C TYR A 541 -8.86 -31.27 -7.31
N SER A 542 -8.72 -32.23 -6.40
CA SER A 542 -9.63 -33.36 -6.25
C SER A 542 -9.66 -33.88 -4.82
N GLY A 543 -10.57 -34.79 -4.50
CA GLY A 543 -10.61 -35.39 -3.19
C GLY A 543 -11.70 -36.42 -3.02
N THR A 544 -11.83 -36.91 -1.79
CA THR A 544 -12.78 -37.96 -1.42
C THR A 544 -13.53 -37.62 -0.14
N THR A 545 -14.70 -38.23 0.02
CA THR A 545 -15.53 -38.14 1.23
C THR A 545 -15.70 -39.52 1.87
N SER A 546 -16.01 -39.55 3.18
CA SER A 546 -16.14 -40.78 3.98
C SER A 546 -17.30 -41.69 3.55
N ASP A 547 -18.26 -41.16 2.80
CA ASP A 547 -19.37 -41.89 2.19
C ASP A 547 -19.04 -42.45 0.80
N GLY A 548 -17.77 -42.44 0.39
CA GLY A 548 -17.30 -42.96 -0.89
C GLY A 548 -17.44 -41.99 -2.06
N GLY A 549 -17.87 -40.75 -1.80
CA GLY A 549 -17.94 -39.71 -2.81
C GLY A 549 -16.57 -39.22 -3.27
N THR A 550 -16.52 -38.71 -4.50
CA THR A 550 -15.34 -38.08 -5.11
C THR A 550 -15.71 -36.72 -5.66
N PHE A 551 -14.74 -35.81 -5.71
CA PHE A 551 -14.92 -34.49 -6.31
C PHE A 551 -13.64 -34.04 -7.01
N SER A 552 -13.78 -33.16 -7.99
CA SER A 552 -12.68 -32.47 -8.65
C SER A 552 -13.13 -31.12 -9.21
N GLY A 553 -12.17 -30.22 -9.39
CA GLY A 553 -12.40 -28.90 -9.95
C GLY A 553 -11.08 -28.18 -10.25
N THR A 554 -11.19 -26.92 -10.66
CA THR A 554 -10.06 -26.00 -10.84
C THR A 554 -10.34 -24.72 -10.06
N ILE A 555 -9.28 -24.10 -9.54
CA ILE A 555 -9.36 -22.77 -8.94
C ILE A 555 -9.47 -21.72 -10.07
N LYS A 556 -10.22 -20.64 -9.81
CA LYS A 556 -10.65 -19.61 -10.75
C LYS A 556 -10.39 -18.22 -10.16
N ASN A 557 -10.08 -17.28 -11.05
CA ASN A 557 -10.03 -15.85 -10.78
C ASN A 557 -11.17 -15.14 -11.51
N HIS A 558 -11.42 -13.88 -11.17
CA HIS A 558 -12.48 -13.07 -11.78
C HIS A 558 -11.94 -12.33 -13.02
N ILE A 559 -11.56 -13.10 -14.05
CA ILE A 559 -11.02 -12.53 -15.29
C ILE A 559 -12.12 -11.81 -16.07
N GLY A 560 -11.88 -10.53 -16.37
CA GLY A 560 -12.82 -9.70 -17.11
C GLY A 560 -12.23 -8.34 -17.51
N ALA A 561 -13.11 -7.43 -17.87
CA ALA A 561 -12.79 -6.03 -18.13
C ALA A 561 -13.56 -5.16 -17.13
N GLY A 562 -12.88 -4.25 -16.46
CA GLY A 562 -13.47 -3.44 -15.41
C GLY A 562 -12.41 -2.75 -14.58
N PHE A 563 -12.83 -2.07 -13.52
CA PHE A 563 -11.91 -1.47 -12.57
C PHE A 563 -11.58 -2.48 -11.46
N SER A 564 -10.28 -2.75 -11.24
CA SER A 564 -9.77 -3.38 -10.03
C SER A 564 -9.05 -2.33 -9.15
N PRO A 565 -9.04 -2.49 -7.82
CA PRO A 565 -8.26 -1.61 -6.95
C PRO A 565 -6.76 -1.58 -7.26
N LEU A 566 -6.18 -2.68 -7.76
CA LEU A 566 -4.73 -2.80 -7.88
C LEU A 566 -4.21 -2.14 -9.16
N ASP A 567 -4.85 -2.41 -10.30
CA ASP A 567 -4.33 -2.02 -11.62
C ASP A 567 -5.30 -1.20 -12.48
N GLY A 568 -6.37 -0.69 -11.86
CA GLY A 568 -7.31 0.19 -12.51
C GLY A 568 -8.12 -0.55 -13.56
N TYR A 569 -8.17 -0.02 -14.78
CA TYR A 569 -8.86 -0.67 -15.91
C TYR A 569 -7.98 -1.73 -16.62
N GLY A 570 -6.77 -1.95 -16.14
CA GLY A 570 -5.85 -2.99 -16.63
C GLY A 570 -4.68 -2.48 -17.46
N PHE A 571 -3.88 -3.44 -17.90
CA PHE A 571 -2.66 -3.22 -18.67
C PHE A 571 -2.98 -2.78 -20.11
N ILE A 572 -2.44 -1.63 -20.53
CA ILE A 572 -2.70 -1.05 -21.85
C ILE A 572 -2.14 -1.95 -22.96
N ASN A 573 -3.00 -2.42 -23.87
CA ASN A 573 -2.58 -3.00 -25.14
C ASN A 573 -2.26 -1.85 -26.12
N ALA A 574 -0.98 -1.57 -26.30
CA ALA A 574 -0.51 -0.47 -27.15
C ALA A 574 -0.93 -0.62 -28.64
N GLU A 575 -0.92 -1.84 -29.18
CA GLU A 575 -1.35 -2.09 -30.57
C GLU A 575 -2.84 -1.78 -30.75
N THR A 576 -3.66 -2.23 -29.80
CA THR A 576 -5.09 -1.93 -29.79
C THR A 576 -5.33 -0.44 -29.58
N ALA A 577 -4.60 0.22 -28.68
CA ALA A 577 -4.74 1.64 -28.42
C ALA A 577 -4.50 2.48 -29.69
N VAL A 578 -3.40 2.20 -30.41
CA VAL A 578 -2.99 2.97 -31.60
C VAL A 578 -3.90 2.72 -32.81
N SER A 579 -4.50 1.53 -32.91
CA SER A 579 -5.34 1.15 -34.05
C SER A 579 -6.84 1.43 -33.87
N GLN A 580 -7.30 1.66 -32.65
CA GLN A 580 -8.72 1.90 -32.36
C GLN A 580 -9.19 3.29 -32.84
N THR A 581 -10.48 3.40 -33.16
CA THR A 581 -11.10 4.68 -33.50
C THR A 581 -11.41 5.51 -32.25
N VAL A 582 -11.20 6.83 -32.36
CA VAL A 582 -11.68 7.81 -31.37
C VAL A 582 -13.20 7.80 -31.37
N GLN A 583 -13.80 7.69 -30.18
CA GLN A 583 -15.24 7.85 -29.97
C GLN A 583 -15.58 9.24 -29.45
#